data_AF-A1ZQG2-F1
#
_entry.id   AF-A1ZQG2-F1
#
_cell.length_a   1.000
_cell.length_b   1.000
_cell.length_c   1.000
_cell.angle_alpha   90.00
_cell.angle_beta   90.00
_cell.angle_gamma   90.00
#
_symmetry.space_group_name_H-M   'P 1'
#
loop_
_entity.id
_entity.type
_entity.pdbx_description
1 polymer ?
#
loop_
_entity_poly.entity_id
_entity_poly.type
_entity_poly.pdbx_seq_one_letter_code
_entity_poly.pdbx_strand_id
1 'polypeptide(L)'
;MDNNIEDYNLLHAHPDKLLVRDDYQQVMKRVVYKFMKRGFFKGFAVDDLQQELNMAFLTQKMAYIQKNYKPNDGLLISYFERAVYNKCIDISKLSIHQQENRKEALEGYMIKPQNANPESKLIFQEILEGEVNKLKDYLRMFTRTKFRLLLLLKLYARIVLDKNDLTSYCPKIQAKTLKDFLATYGVPYSNKKDKEVYNDVIPLFNACDQKKNTPDALRKWINDRTQELMKMLNEGGEREYDKEKLKNLIQMLPKSPFSRSTTSK
;
A
#
# COMPACT_ATOMS: atom_id res chain seq x y z
N MET A 1 2.87 36.68 -0.46
CA MET A 1 1.49 36.53 0.06
C MET A 1 0.46 36.75 -1.03
N ASP A 2 0.72 37.63 -2.01
CA ASP A 2 -0.21 37.94 -3.12
C ASP A 2 -0.59 36.74 -4.00
N ASN A 3 0.36 35.86 -4.37
CA ASN A 3 0.07 34.73 -5.25
C ASN A 3 -0.99 33.76 -4.69
N ASN A 4 -1.14 33.62 -3.37
CA ASN A 4 -2.13 32.70 -2.81
C ASN A 4 -3.56 33.27 -2.88
N ILE A 5 -3.69 34.59 -2.73
CA ILE A 5 -4.97 35.29 -2.85
C ILE A 5 -5.41 35.31 -4.32
N GLU A 6 -4.46 35.54 -5.23
CA GLU A 6 -4.68 35.44 -6.67
C GLU A 6 -5.11 34.04 -7.10
N ASP A 7 -4.38 33.01 -6.66
CA ASP A 7 -4.71 31.60 -6.92
C ASP A 7 -6.09 31.22 -6.36
N TYR A 8 -6.44 31.72 -5.18
CA TYR A 8 -7.77 31.53 -4.58
C TYR A 8 -8.88 32.18 -5.42
N ASN A 9 -8.67 33.42 -5.86
CA ASN A 9 -9.63 34.11 -6.73
C ASN A 9 -9.78 33.36 -8.07
N LEU A 10 -8.68 32.89 -8.64
CA LEU A 10 -8.66 32.15 -9.89
C LEU A 10 -9.34 30.78 -9.76
N LEU A 11 -9.16 30.09 -8.61
CA LEU A 11 -9.87 28.85 -8.30
C LEU A 11 -11.39 29.04 -8.38
N HIS A 12 -11.93 30.15 -7.87
CA HIS A 12 -13.38 30.39 -7.85
C HIS A 12 -13.92 30.95 -9.17
N ALA A 13 -13.17 31.80 -9.87
CA ALA A 13 -13.61 32.41 -11.12
C ALA A 13 -13.39 31.52 -12.34
N HIS A 14 -12.22 30.88 -12.45
CA HIS A 14 -11.78 30.10 -13.61
C HIS A 14 -10.88 28.93 -13.18
N PRO A 15 -11.45 27.87 -12.55
CA PRO A 15 -10.68 26.73 -12.04
C PRO A 15 -9.93 25.96 -13.15
N ASP A 16 -10.46 25.98 -14.37
CA ASP A 16 -9.83 25.45 -15.57
C ASP A 16 -8.52 26.18 -15.89
N LYS A 17 -8.52 27.52 -15.82
CA LYS A 17 -7.33 28.36 -16.05
C LYS A 17 -6.28 28.14 -14.95
N LEU A 18 -6.72 27.97 -13.70
CA LEU A 18 -5.81 27.63 -12.61
C LEU A 18 -5.14 26.28 -12.85
N LEU A 19 -5.90 25.27 -13.29
CA LEU A 19 -5.38 23.93 -13.52
C LEU A 19 -4.26 23.91 -14.55
N VAL A 20 -4.42 24.64 -15.66
CA VAL A 20 -3.46 24.63 -16.77
C VAL A 20 -2.21 25.50 -16.54
N ARG A 21 -2.14 26.25 -15.43
CA ARG A 21 -0.92 26.99 -15.09
C ARG A 21 0.26 26.04 -14.86
N ASP A 22 1.44 26.49 -15.27
CA ASP A 22 2.66 25.69 -15.27
C ASP A 22 3.04 25.17 -13.87
N ASP A 23 2.85 25.96 -12.82
CA ASP A 23 3.14 25.57 -11.45
C ASP A 23 2.22 24.44 -10.95
N TYR A 24 0.93 24.48 -11.27
CA TYR A 24 -0.03 23.40 -10.94
C TYR A 24 0.21 22.15 -11.80
N GLN A 25 0.51 22.31 -13.09
CA GLN A 25 0.89 21.19 -13.97
C GLN A 25 2.21 20.53 -13.53
N GLN A 26 3.20 21.32 -13.09
CA GLN A 26 4.44 20.80 -12.54
C GLN A 26 4.23 20.02 -11.25
N VAL A 27 3.31 20.47 -10.38
CA VAL A 27 2.92 19.70 -9.19
C VAL A 27 2.32 18.36 -9.59
N MET A 28 1.39 18.35 -10.55
CA MET A 28 0.82 17.09 -11.07
C MET A 28 1.90 16.16 -11.61
N LYS A 29 2.76 16.67 -12.49
CA LYS A 29 3.85 15.90 -13.11
C LYS A 29 4.81 15.34 -12.05
N ARG A 30 5.18 16.14 -11.05
CA ARG A 30 6.06 15.73 -9.94
C ARG A 30 5.45 14.61 -9.11
N VAL A 31 4.16 14.72 -8.79
CA VAL A 31 3.45 13.68 -8.04
C VAL A 31 3.34 12.40 -8.89
N VAL A 32 2.96 12.50 -10.17
CA VAL A 32 2.93 11.35 -11.10
C VAL A 32 4.27 10.65 -11.16
N TYR A 33 5.38 11.38 -11.38
CA TYR A 33 6.72 10.82 -11.38
C TYR A 33 7.06 10.10 -10.08
N LYS A 34 6.66 10.66 -8.93
CA LYS A 34 6.86 10.03 -7.62
C LYS A 34 6.16 8.67 -7.53
N PHE A 35 4.96 8.52 -8.09
CA PHE A 35 4.23 7.25 -8.12
C PHE A 35 4.78 6.28 -9.18
N MET A 36 5.16 6.78 -10.37
CA MET A 36 5.78 5.97 -11.41
C MET A 36 7.13 5.40 -10.96
N LYS A 37 7.98 6.21 -10.34
CA LYS A 37 9.26 5.77 -9.76
C LYS A 37 9.06 4.71 -8.68
N ARG A 38 7.93 4.74 -7.97
CA ARG A 38 7.52 3.74 -6.98
C ARG A 38 6.83 2.52 -7.59
N GLY A 39 6.64 2.48 -8.91
CA GLY A 39 6.10 1.35 -9.65
C GLY A 39 4.57 1.20 -9.62
N PHE A 40 3.83 2.21 -9.14
CA PHE A 40 2.36 2.15 -9.08
C PHE A 40 1.67 2.20 -10.45
N PHE A 41 2.35 2.72 -11.47
CA PHE A 41 1.80 2.90 -12.81
C PHE A 41 2.71 2.27 -13.87
N LYS A 42 3.03 0.98 -13.70
CA LYS A 42 3.82 0.24 -14.70
C LYS A 42 3.08 0.15 -16.03
N GLY A 43 3.70 0.65 -17.10
CA GLY A 43 3.16 0.59 -18.47
C GLY A 43 2.29 1.78 -18.88
N PHE A 44 2.12 2.78 -18.02
CA PHE A 44 1.48 4.04 -18.36
C PHE A 44 2.53 5.07 -18.80
N ALA A 45 2.22 5.91 -19.79
CA ALA A 45 3.01 7.09 -20.06
C ALA A 45 2.72 8.17 -19.00
N VAL A 46 3.71 9.01 -18.71
CA VAL A 46 3.56 10.16 -17.78
C VAL A 46 2.42 11.06 -18.25
N ASP A 47 2.37 11.31 -19.56
CA ASP A 47 1.41 12.22 -20.18
C ASP A 47 -0.02 11.67 -20.11
N ASP A 48 -0.20 10.35 -20.25
CA ASP A 48 -1.51 9.69 -20.11
C ASP A 48 -2.07 9.86 -18.69
N LEU A 49 -1.23 9.63 -17.67
CA LEU A 49 -1.62 9.80 -16.26
C LEU A 49 -1.88 11.27 -15.92
N GLN A 50 -1.09 12.17 -16.49
CA GLN A 50 -1.29 13.60 -16.31
C GLN A 50 -2.61 14.04 -16.95
N GLN A 51 -2.96 13.50 -18.13
CA GLN A 51 -4.23 13.77 -18.78
C GLN A 51 -5.41 13.19 -18.00
N GLU A 52 -5.28 11.97 -17.46
CA GLU A 52 -6.31 11.35 -16.60
C GLU A 52 -6.54 12.18 -15.33
N LEU A 53 -5.47 12.67 -14.70
CA LEU A 53 -5.55 13.59 -13.56
C LEU A 53 -6.22 14.92 -13.95
N ASN A 54 -5.84 15.52 -15.07
CA ASN A 54 -6.47 16.75 -15.56
C ASN A 54 -7.98 16.56 -15.75
N MET A 55 -8.40 15.47 -16.39
CA MET A 55 -9.82 15.15 -16.57
C MET A 55 -10.54 14.94 -15.23
N ALA A 56 -9.95 14.20 -14.29
CA ALA A 56 -10.54 14.00 -12.96
C ALA A 56 -10.66 15.30 -12.16
N PHE A 57 -9.71 16.23 -12.34
CA PHE A 57 -9.74 17.51 -11.65
C PHE A 57 -10.77 18.45 -12.23
N LEU A 58 -10.86 18.56 -13.56
CA LEU A 58 -11.89 19.35 -14.24
C LEU A 58 -13.31 18.87 -13.91
N THR A 59 -13.51 17.55 -13.88
CA THR A 59 -14.87 16.98 -13.74
C THR A 59 -15.36 16.92 -12.29
N GLN A 60 -14.47 16.70 -11.31
CA GLN A 60 -14.91 16.36 -9.95
C GLN A 60 -14.11 17.03 -8.82
N LYS A 61 -12.80 17.22 -8.98
CA LYS A 61 -11.96 17.69 -7.84
C LYS A 61 -11.90 19.21 -7.71
N MET A 62 -12.02 19.99 -8.78
CA MET A 62 -11.98 21.45 -8.66
C MET A 62 -13.16 21.99 -7.84
N ALA A 63 -14.37 21.51 -8.09
CA ALA A 63 -15.54 21.86 -7.28
C ALA A 63 -15.36 21.49 -5.80
N TYR A 64 -14.71 20.35 -5.52
CA TYR A 64 -14.38 19.96 -4.16
C TYR A 64 -13.36 20.90 -3.50
N ILE A 65 -12.31 21.29 -4.22
CA ILE A 65 -11.27 22.19 -3.68
C ILE A 65 -11.89 23.58 -3.42
N GLN A 66 -12.68 24.11 -4.36
CA GLN A 66 -13.44 25.36 -4.18
C GLN A 66 -14.29 25.36 -2.89
N LYS A 67 -14.96 24.24 -2.58
CA LYS A 67 -15.84 24.15 -1.41
C LYS A 67 -15.09 24.02 -0.09
N ASN A 68 -13.91 23.40 -0.08
CA ASN A 68 -13.26 22.94 1.16
C ASN A 68 -11.94 23.63 1.48
N TYR A 69 -11.30 24.30 0.52
CA TYR A 69 -10.08 25.05 0.77
C TYR A 69 -10.40 26.37 1.48
N LYS A 70 -9.61 26.71 2.51
CA LYS A 70 -9.66 28.00 3.20
C LYS A 70 -8.29 28.68 3.08
N PRO A 71 -8.22 29.96 2.64
CA PRO A 71 -6.95 30.68 2.47
C PRO A 71 -6.08 30.74 3.74
N ASN A 72 -6.71 30.67 4.91
CA ASN A 72 -6.03 30.75 6.21
C ASN A 72 -5.35 29.42 6.61
N ASP A 73 -5.66 28.31 5.95
CA ASP A 73 -5.16 26.97 6.31
C ASP A 73 -3.85 26.60 5.58
N GLY A 74 -3.30 27.53 4.76
CA GLY A 74 -2.04 27.36 4.03
C GLY A 74 -2.16 27.66 2.54
N LEU A 75 -1.09 27.38 1.78
CA LEU A 75 -1.04 27.68 0.35
C LEU A 75 -1.95 26.74 -0.46
N LEU A 76 -2.70 27.29 -1.42
CA LEU A 76 -3.60 26.53 -2.29
C LEU A 76 -2.84 25.45 -3.07
N ILE A 77 -1.65 25.78 -3.60
CA ILE A 77 -0.82 24.83 -4.34
C ILE A 77 -0.41 23.60 -3.49
N SER A 78 -0.22 23.78 -2.18
CA SER A 78 0.07 22.68 -1.25
C SER A 78 -1.17 21.82 -0.97
N TYR A 79 -2.34 22.44 -0.86
CA TYR A 79 -3.62 21.73 -0.74
C TYR A 79 -3.90 20.91 -2.01
N PHE A 80 -3.66 21.53 -3.18
CA PHE A 80 -3.78 20.91 -4.48
C PHE A 80 -2.82 19.72 -4.64
N GLU A 81 -1.54 19.86 -4.28
CA GLU A 81 -0.59 18.74 -4.30
C GLU A 81 -1.11 17.54 -3.51
N ARG A 82 -1.72 17.78 -2.34
CA ARG A 82 -2.32 16.72 -1.52
C ARG A 82 -3.54 16.09 -2.18
N ALA A 83 -4.38 16.89 -2.86
CA ALA A 83 -5.51 16.38 -3.63
C ALA A 83 -5.03 15.50 -4.80
N VAL A 84 -3.97 15.92 -5.50
CA VAL A 84 -3.36 15.17 -6.62
C VAL A 84 -2.79 13.86 -6.10
N TYR A 85 -2.05 13.90 -5.00
CA TYR A 85 -1.49 12.71 -4.36
C TYR A 85 -2.56 11.68 -4.00
N ASN A 86 -3.66 12.14 -3.38
CA ASN A 86 -4.79 11.27 -3.05
C ASN A 86 -5.43 10.67 -4.30
N LYS A 87 -5.58 11.46 -5.37
CA LYS A 87 -6.14 10.94 -6.61
C LYS A 87 -5.22 9.92 -7.28
N CYS A 88 -3.90 10.11 -7.24
CA CYS A 88 -2.95 9.09 -7.70
C CYS A 88 -3.05 7.78 -6.88
N ILE A 89 -3.35 7.84 -5.58
CA ILE A 89 -3.65 6.63 -4.78
C ILE A 89 -4.92 5.94 -5.29
N ASP A 90 -5.96 6.69 -5.61
CA ASP A 90 -7.21 6.10 -6.10
C ASP A 90 -7.01 5.44 -7.47
N ILE A 91 -6.31 6.11 -8.40
CA ILE A 91 -5.97 5.57 -9.72
C ILE A 91 -5.07 4.34 -9.57
N SER A 92 -4.10 4.35 -8.66
CA SER A 92 -3.20 3.20 -8.47
C SER A 92 -3.91 1.98 -7.90
N LYS A 93 -4.92 2.16 -7.03
CA LYS A 93 -5.75 1.05 -6.55
C LYS A 93 -6.59 0.44 -7.68
N LEU A 94 -7.13 1.27 -8.57
CA LEU A 94 -7.89 0.81 -9.72
C LEU A 94 -7.01 0.12 -10.77
N SER A 95 -5.79 0.62 -11.00
CA SER A 95 -4.84 -0.01 -11.94
C SER A 95 -4.33 -1.37 -11.44
N ILE A 96 -4.18 -1.56 -10.11
CA ILE A 96 -3.83 -2.85 -9.51
C ILE A 96 -4.97 -3.86 -9.68
N HIS A 97 -6.22 -3.48 -9.40
CA HIS A 97 -7.38 -4.37 -9.62
C HIS A 97 -7.64 -4.66 -11.11
N GLN A 98 -7.42 -3.69 -11.99
CA GLN A 98 -7.50 -3.92 -13.43
C GLN A 98 -6.36 -4.80 -13.94
N GLN A 99 -5.16 -4.77 -13.33
CA GLN A 99 -4.05 -5.68 -13.67
C GLN A 99 -4.30 -7.12 -13.21
N GLU A 100 -4.95 -7.33 -12.07
CA GLU A 100 -5.37 -8.67 -11.61
C GLU A 100 -6.40 -9.28 -12.56
N ASN A 101 -7.40 -8.49 -12.98
CA ASN A 101 -8.42 -8.95 -13.94
C ASN A 101 -7.90 -9.03 -15.39
N ARG A 102 -6.91 -8.20 -15.78
CA ARG A 102 -6.23 -8.32 -17.08
C ARG A 102 -5.37 -9.57 -17.19
N LYS A 103 -4.78 -10.05 -16.09
CA LYS A 103 -3.96 -11.26 -16.09
C LYS A 103 -4.74 -12.51 -16.53
N GLU A 104 -6.01 -12.62 -16.14
CA GLU A 104 -6.88 -13.73 -16.54
C GLU A 104 -7.41 -13.61 -17.98
N ALA A 105 -7.55 -12.39 -18.51
CA ALA A 105 -8.03 -12.15 -19.88
C ALA A 105 -6.92 -12.11 -20.96
N LEU A 106 -5.65 -11.88 -20.58
CA LEU A 106 -4.52 -11.69 -21.51
C LEU A 106 -3.65 -12.94 -21.74
N GLU A 107 -3.91 -14.07 -21.08
CA GLU A 107 -3.23 -15.34 -21.42
C GLU A 107 -3.52 -15.79 -22.87
N GLY A 108 -4.54 -15.24 -23.54
CA GLY A 108 -4.87 -15.53 -24.94
C GLY A 108 -4.25 -14.60 -26.00
N TYR A 109 -3.72 -13.43 -25.64
CA TYR A 109 -3.22 -12.44 -26.62
C TYR A 109 -2.02 -11.65 -26.08
N MET A 110 -0.83 -12.25 -26.13
CA MET A 110 0.42 -11.56 -25.81
C MET A 110 0.82 -10.60 -26.94
N ILE A 111 0.54 -9.30 -26.77
CA ILE A 111 1.32 -8.23 -27.43
C ILE A 111 2.50 -7.89 -26.53
N LYS A 112 3.72 -8.16 -27.02
CA LYS A 112 5.00 -7.88 -26.34
C LYS A 112 5.19 -6.36 -26.17
N PRO A 113 5.46 -5.83 -24.97
CA PRO A 113 5.90 -4.44 -24.83
C PRO A 113 7.33 -4.31 -25.36
N GLN A 114 7.52 -3.52 -26.42
CA GLN A 114 8.77 -3.45 -27.19
C GLN A 114 9.95 -2.73 -26.51
N ASN A 115 9.81 -2.03 -25.38
CA ASN A 115 10.89 -1.16 -24.88
C ASN A 115 11.30 -1.34 -23.41
N ALA A 116 11.27 -2.56 -22.88
CA ALA A 116 11.98 -2.86 -21.63
C ALA A 116 12.98 -3.97 -21.90
N ASN A 117 14.28 -3.68 -21.78
CA ASN A 117 15.34 -4.68 -21.89
C ASN A 117 14.94 -5.90 -21.01
N PRO A 118 14.78 -7.11 -21.59
CA PRO A 118 14.44 -8.31 -20.85
C PRO A 118 15.34 -8.54 -19.64
N GLU A 119 16.61 -8.15 -19.75
CA GLU A 119 17.63 -8.23 -18.72
C GLU A 119 17.28 -7.35 -17.50
N SER A 120 16.80 -6.12 -17.69
CA SER A 120 16.43 -5.23 -16.58
C SER A 120 15.18 -5.70 -15.83
N LYS A 121 14.27 -6.42 -16.50
CA LYS A 121 13.11 -7.05 -15.84
C LYS A 121 13.54 -8.24 -15.00
N LEU A 122 14.44 -9.07 -15.51
CA LEU A 122 15.01 -10.21 -14.80
C LEU A 122 15.77 -9.75 -13.55
N ILE A 123 16.66 -8.76 -13.69
CA ILE A 123 17.42 -8.19 -12.57
C ILE A 123 16.46 -7.63 -11.49
N PHE A 124 15.39 -6.92 -11.87
CA PHE A 124 14.44 -6.40 -10.90
C PHE A 124 13.66 -7.52 -10.19
N GLN A 125 13.30 -8.60 -10.89
CA GLN A 125 12.67 -9.77 -10.30
C GLN A 125 13.61 -10.48 -9.32
N GLU A 126 14.87 -10.69 -9.69
CA GLU A 126 15.89 -11.30 -8.83
C GLU A 126 16.12 -10.49 -7.56
N ILE A 127 16.20 -9.16 -7.67
CA ILE A 127 16.33 -8.27 -6.50
C ILE A 127 15.10 -8.39 -5.60
N LEU A 128 13.90 -8.36 -6.17
CA LEU A 128 12.65 -8.42 -5.40
C LEU A 128 12.46 -9.80 -4.74
N GLU A 129 12.82 -10.87 -5.41
CA GLU A 129 12.86 -12.23 -4.86
C GLU A 129 13.88 -12.33 -3.73
N GLY A 130 15.06 -11.72 -3.88
CA GLY A 130 16.07 -11.61 -2.83
C GLY A 130 15.53 -10.94 -1.57
N GLU A 131 14.82 -9.81 -1.72
CA GLU A 131 14.21 -9.11 -0.59
C GLU A 131 13.08 -9.91 0.07
N VAL A 132 12.24 -10.59 -0.72
CA VAL A 132 11.20 -11.50 -0.19
C VAL A 132 11.84 -12.69 0.52
N ASN A 133 12.97 -13.21 0.04
CA ASN A 133 13.69 -14.30 0.67
C ASN A 133 14.30 -13.87 2.01
N LYS A 134 14.91 -12.68 2.11
CA LYS A 134 15.36 -12.10 3.39
C LYS A 134 14.20 -12.03 4.40
N LEU A 135 13.01 -11.61 3.97
CA LEU A 135 11.83 -11.60 4.82
C LEU A 135 11.41 -13.01 5.26
N LYS A 136 11.41 -13.99 4.35
CA LYS A 136 11.12 -15.40 4.69
C LYS A 136 12.14 -15.96 5.68
N ASP A 137 13.42 -15.63 5.53
CA ASP A 137 14.48 -16.09 6.41
C ASP A 137 14.35 -15.47 7.81
N TYR A 138 14.04 -14.18 7.89
CA TYR A 138 13.68 -13.55 9.17
C TYR A 138 12.49 -14.27 9.83
N LEU A 139 11.42 -14.57 9.10
CA LEU A 139 10.26 -15.30 9.63
C LEU A 139 10.63 -16.71 10.13
N ARG A 140 11.59 -17.39 9.48
CA ARG A 140 12.05 -18.73 9.86
C ARG A 140 12.79 -18.76 11.19
N MET A 141 13.41 -17.64 11.61
CA MET A 141 14.08 -17.54 12.92
C MET A 141 13.09 -17.68 14.09
N PHE A 142 11.80 -17.38 13.88
CA PHE A 142 10.77 -17.40 14.92
C PHE A 142 10.06 -18.75 15.06
N THR A 143 10.76 -19.84 15.33
CA THR A 143 10.20 -21.21 15.34
C THR A 143 8.86 -21.35 16.10
N ARG A 144 8.78 -20.80 17.31
CA ARG A 144 7.58 -20.88 18.18
C ARG A 144 6.51 -19.84 17.87
N THR A 145 6.90 -18.67 17.38
CA THR A 145 6.00 -17.51 17.21
C THR A 145 5.81 -17.09 15.76
N LYS A 146 6.29 -17.87 14.78
CA LYS A 146 6.27 -17.53 13.34
C LYS A 146 4.86 -17.22 12.83
N PHE A 147 3.87 -18.02 13.21
CA PHE A 147 2.49 -17.81 12.75
C PHE A 147 1.85 -16.60 13.44
N ARG A 148 2.19 -16.36 14.71
CA ARG A 148 1.81 -15.15 15.45
C ARG A 148 2.39 -13.90 14.78
N LEU A 149 3.68 -13.93 14.46
CA LEU A 149 4.40 -12.86 13.79
C LEU A 149 3.83 -12.60 12.40
N LEU A 150 3.62 -13.66 11.62
CA LEU A 150 3.04 -13.56 10.27
C LEU A 150 1.66 -12.90 10.31
N LEU A 151 0.77 -13.36 11.20
CA LEU A 151 -0.56 -12.77 11.35
C LEU A 151 -0.49 -11.29 11.73
N LEU A 152 0.40 -10.91 12.66
CA LEU A 152 0.58 -9.52 13.06
C LEU A 152 1.20 -8.66 11.96
N LEU A 153 2.12 -9.19 11.16
CA LEU A 153 2.67 -8.49 10.00
C LEU A 153 1.60 -8.26 8.94
N LYS A 154 0.71 -9.25 8.70
CA LYS A 154 -0.42 -9.09 7.80
C LYS A 154 -1.39 -8.00 8.27
N LEU A 155 -1.72 -7.97 9.56
CA LEU A 155 -2.53 -6.90 10.18
C LEU A 155 -1.86 -5.52 10.09
N TYR A 156 -0.55 -5.47 10.34
CA TYR A 156 0.28 -4.26 10.21
C TYR A 156 0.27 -3.71 8.78
N ALA A 157 0.37 -4.59 7.78
CA ALA A 157 0.37 -4.26 6.36
C ALA A 157 -1.03 -4.12 5.73
N ARG A 158 -2.10 -4.28 6.54
CA ARG A 158 -3.51 -4.22 6.11
C ARG A 158 -3.87 -5.24 5.01
N ILE A 159 -3.26 -6.42 5.09
CA ILE A 159 -3.54 -7.54 4.19
C ILE A 159 -4.87 -8.18 4.59
N VAL A 160 -5.73 -8.41 3.61
CA VAL A 160 -6.97 -9.17 3.79
C VAL A 160 -6.61 -10.59 4.22
N LEU A 161 -7.17 -11.01 5.36
CA LEU A 161 -6.84 -12.28 5.99
C LEU A 161 -7.76 -13.39 5.48
N ASP A 162 -7.20 -14.59 5.31
CA ASP A 162 -7.98 -15.76 4.99
C ASP A 162 -8.12 -16.72 6.19
N LYS A 163 -8.89 -17.80 6.00
CA LYS A 163 -9.06 -18.82 7.02
C LYS A 163 -7.73 -19.44 7.47
N ASN A 164 -6.83 -19.68 6.52
CA ASN A 164 -5.56 -20.35 6.79
C ASN A 164 -4.66 -19.50 7.69
N ASP A 165 -4.73 -18.17 7.59
CA ASP A 165 -3.98 -17.27 8.46
C ASP A 165 -4.34 -17.45 9.93
N LEU A 166 -5.63 -17.56 10.22
CA LEU A 166 -6.11 -17.77 11.58
C LEU A 166 -5.87 -19.20 12.06
N THR A 167 -6.16 -20.21 11.24
CA THR A 167 -5.99 -21.61 11.65
C THR A 167 -4.52 -22.01 11.78
N SER A 168 -3.61 -21.36 11.04
CA SER A 168 -2.16 -21.61 11.19
C SER A 168 -1.63 -21.07 12.51
N TYR A 169 -2.14 -19.93 12.98
CA TYR A 169 -1.76 -19.36 14.27
C TYR A 169 -2.51 -20.02 15.44
N CYS A 170 -3.81 -20.26 15.29
CA CYS A 170 -4.69 -20.76 16.32
C CYS A 170 -5.51 -21.96 15.79
N PRO A 171 -4.93 -23.18 15.75
CA PRO A 171 -5.56 -24.35 15.15
C PRO A 171 -6.89 -24.76 15.80
N LYS A 172 -7.09 -24.41 17.07
CA LYS A 172 -8.28 -24.73 17.86
C LYS A 172 -9.29 -23.57 17.95
N ILE A 173 -9.21 -22.60 17.03
CA ILE A 173 -10.15 -21.48 17.00
C ILE A 173 -11.60 -21.95 16.83
N GLN A 174 -12.51 -21.39 17.62
CA GLN A 174 -13.93 -21.70 17.50
C GLN A 174 -14.48 -21.17 16.17
N ALA A 175 -15.35 -21.96 15.51
CA ALA A 175 -15.90 -21.63 14.21
C ALA A 175 -16.63 -20.27 14.18
N LYS A 176 -17.35 -19.93 15.27
CA LYS A 176 -18.01 -18.63 15.41
C LYS A 176 -17.00 -17.48 15.45
N THR A 177 -15.98 -17.58 16.30
CA THR A 177 -14.90 -16.58 16.40
C THR A 177 -14.18 -16.40 15.07
N LEU A 178 -13.90 -17.48 14.36
CA LEU A 178 -13.29 -17.44 13.03
C LEU A 178 -14.17 -16.67 12.04
N LYS A 179 -15.47 -16.97 12.00
CA LYS A 179 -16.43 -16.30 11.11
C LYS A 179 -16.53 -14.81 11.41
N ASP A 180 -16.69 -14.45 12.68
CA ASP A 180 -16.82 -13.06 13.12
C ASP A 180 -15.55 -12.26 12.80
N PHE A 181 -14.38 -12.87 12.99
CA PHE A 181 -13.10 -12.25 12.67
C PHE A 181 -12.94 -12.02 11.17
N LEU A 182 -13.25 -13.03 10.34
CA LEU A 182 -13.16 -12.92 8.89
C LEU A 182 -14.21 -11.98 8.29
N ALA A 183 -15.36 -11.78 8.93
CA ALA A 183 -16.31 -10.75 8.51
C ALA A 183 -15.71 -9.32 8.57
N THR A 184 -14.74 -9.10 9.48
CA THR A 184 -14.06 -7.81 9.63
C THR A 184 -12.75 -7.73 8.85
N TYR A 185 -11.93 -8.78 8.92
CA TYR A 185 -10.56 -8.77 8.40
C TYR A 185 -10.37 -9.60 7.11
N GLY A 186 -11.40 -10.34 6.68
CA GLY A 186 -11.45 -11.06 5.41
C GLY A 186 -11.98 -10.23 4.24
N VAL A 187 -12.22 -8.94 4.45
CA VAL A 187 -12.54 -7.93 3.43
C VAL A 187 -11.60 -6.74 3.59
N PRO A 188 -11.46 -5.82 2.62
CA PRO A 188 -10.57 -4.67 2.77
C PRO A 188 -10.91 -3.79 3.99
N TYR A 189 -9.93 -3.57 4.88
CA TYR A 189 -10.08 -2.81 6.13
C TYR A 189 -9.03 -1.68 6.28
N SER A 190 -8.55 -1.13 5.16
CA SER A 190 -7.50 -0.10 5.12
C SER A 190 -7.91 1.23 5.78
N ASN A 191 -9.20 1.46 5.98
CA ASN A 191 -9.77 2.62 6.67
C ASN A 191 -9.62 2.55 8.20
N LYS A 192 -9.38 1.35 8.79
CA LYS A 192 -9.19 1.21 10.24
C LYS A 192 -7.85 1.74 10.70
N LYS A 193 -7.87 2.56 11.76
CA LYS A 193 -6.67 3.05 12.43
C LYS A 193 -6.00 1.92 13.19
N ASP A 194 -4.69 2.02 13.39
CA ASP A 194 -3.91 1.03 14.16
C ASP A 194 -4.53 0.71 15.52
N LYS A 195 -4.95 1.76 16.25
CA LYS A 195 -5.60 1.60 17.56
C LYS A 195 -6.84 0.70 17.50
N GLU A 196 -7.67 0.86 16.47
CA GLU A 196 -8.89 0.07 16.28
C GLU A 196 -8.53 -1.38 15.96
N VAL A 197 -7.58 -1.58 15.03
CA VAL A 197 -7.11 -2.94 14.68
C VAL A 197 -6.61 -3.68 15.91
N TYR A 198 -5.73 -3.08 16.72
CA TYR A 198 -5.19 -3.76 17.89
C TYR A 198 -6.21 -3.97 19.01
N ASN A 199 -7.21 -3.09 19.15
CA ASN A 199 -8.32 -3.29 20.08
C ASN A 199 -9.20 -4.47 19.67
N ASP A 200 -9.50 -4.60 18.38
CA ASP A 200 -10.37 -5.64 17.87
C ASP A 200 -9.72 -7.03 17.92
N VAL A 201 -8.40 -7.11 17.66
CA VAL A 201 -7.71 -8.40 17.56
C VAL A 201 -7.21 -8.93 18.90
N ILE A 202 -6.98 -8.07 19.92
CA ILE A 202 -6.42 -8.53 21.20
C ILE A 202 -7.20 -9.67 21.87
N PRO A 203 -8.54 -9.74 21.83
CA PRO A 203 -9.27 -10.85 22.44
C PRO A 203 -8.92 -12.20 21.80
N LEU A 204 -8.71 -12.22 20.47
CA LEU A 204 -8.28 -13.43 19.76
C LEU A 204 -6.88 -13.87 20.22
N PHE A 205 -5.92 -12.95 20.24
CA PHE A 205 -4.55 -13.26 20.66
C PHE A 205 -4.49 -13.72 22.13
N ASN A 206 -5.24 -13.08 23.02
CA ASN A 206 -5.30 -13.48 24.42
C ASN A 206 -5.94 -14.86 24.62
N ALA A 207 -6.99 -15.19 23.85
CA ALA A 207 -7.60 -16.51 23.87
C ALA A 207 -6.66 -17.60 23.35
N CYS A 208 -5.95 -17.34 22.24
CA CYS A 208 -5.05 -18.31 21.61
C CYS A 208 -3.74 -18.49 22.39
N ASP A 209 -3.16 -17.41 22.93
CA ASP A 209 -1.91 -17.46 23.70
C ASP A 209 -2.12 -17.78 25.20
N GLN A 210 -3.38 -17.82 25.66
CA GLN A 210 -3.74 -17.94 27.09
C GLN A 210 -3.08 -16.85 27.95
N LYS A 211 -3.09 -15.61 27.45
CA LYS A 211 -2.48 -14.43 28.10
C LYS A 211 -3.49 -13.31 28.31
N LYS A 212 -3.11 -12.31 29.10
CA LYS A 212 -3.89 -11.09 29.36
C LYS A 212 -3.12 -9.85 28.90
N ASN A 213 -2.73 -9.83 27.63
CA ASN A 213 -2.05 -8.68 27.04
C ASN A 213 -3.03 -7.54 26.74
N THR A 214 -2.52 -6.32 26.69
CA THR A 214 -3.26 -5.15 26.24
C THR A 214 -3.05 -4.90 24.74
N PRO A 215 -3.95 -4.16 24.08
CA PRO A 215 -3.77 -3.70 22.71
C PRO A 215 -2.44 -2.96 22.49
N ASP A 216 -2.03 -2.13 23.46
CA ASP A 216 -0.77 -1.39 23.38
C ASP A 216 0.45 -2.31 23.48
N ALA A 217 0.39 -3.36 24.31
CA ALA A 217 1.45 -4.35 24.39
C ALA A 217 1.63 -5.08 23.05
N LEU A 218 0.53 -5.44 22.38
CA LEU A 218 0.57 -6.07 21.06
C LEU A 218 1.13 -5.13 19.99
N ARG A 219 0.71 -3.86 20.02
CA ARG A 219 1.20 -2.80 19.12
C ARG A 219 2.71 -2.56 19.29
N LYS A 220 3.20 -2.46 20.54
CA LYS A 220 4.63 -2.31 20.82
C LYS A 220 5.41 -3.52 20.33
N TRP A 221 4.92 -4.72 20.63
CA TRP A 221 5.57 -5.96 20.21
C TRP A 221 5.77 -6.03 18.69
N ILE A 222 4.74 -5.72 17.89
CA ILE A 222 4.89 -5.74 16.43
C ILE A 222 5.76 -4.58 15.93
N ASN A 223 5.67 -3.40 16.54
CA ASN A 223 6.55 -2.29 16.20
C ASN A 223 8.02 -2.68 16.40
N ASP A 224 8.38 -3.27 17.54
CA ASP A 224 9.75 -3.70 17.83
C ASP A 224 10.24 -4.71 16.78
N ARG A 225 9.40 -5.69 16.40
CA ARG A 225 9.74 -6.66 15.34
C ARG A 225 9.89 -6.02 13.97
N THR A 226 9.04 -5.04 13.62
CA THR A 226 9.19 -4.31 12.36
C THR A 226 10.46 -3.46 12.34
N GLN A 227 10.87 -2.86 13.47
CA GLN A 227 12.12 -2.10 13.57
C GLN A 227 13.34 -3.02 13.43
N GLU A 228 13.34 -4.16 14.11
CA GLU A 228 14.39 -5.18 14.00
C GLU A 228 14.52 -5.68 12.55
N LEU A 229 13.39 -5.98 11.91
CA LEU A 229 13.36 -6.40 10.51
C LEU A 229 13.87 -5.31 9.56
N MET A 230 13.47 -4.05 9.73
CA MET A 230 13.99 -2.94 8.91
C MET A 230 15.49 -2.76 9.12
N LYS A 231 15.98 -2.85 10.36
CA LYS A 231 17.41 -2.79 10.66
C LYS A 231 18.15 -3.90 9.92
N MET A 232 17.68 -5.14 10.00
CA MET A 232 18.29 -6.29 9.31
C MET A 232 18.28 -6.12 7.78
N LEU A 233 17.17 -5.65 7.20
CA LEU A 233 17.06 -5.40 5.75
C LEU A 233 18.01 -4.28 5.30
N ASN A 234 18.24 -3.28 6.15
CA ASN A 234 19.15 -2.17 5.89
C ASN A 234 20.62 -2.53 6.12
N GLU A 235 20.94 -3.46 7.03
CA GLU A 235 22.32 -3.86 7.41
C GLU A 235 23.06 -4.68 6.33
N GLY A 236 22.47 -4.85 5.14
CA GLY A 236 23.12 -5.47 3.98
C GLY A 236 22.39 -5.19 2.67
N GLY A 237 21.65 -4.07 2.61
CA GLY A 237 20.80 -3.71 1.47
C GLY A 237 21.28 -2.45 0.77
N GLU A 238 21.15 -2.41 -0.55
CA GLU A 238 21.30 -1.16 -1.34
C GLU A 238 20.15 -0.17 -1.12
N ARG A 239 19.14 -0.55 -0.31
CA ARG A 239 17.88 0.16 -0.16
C ARG A 239 17.57 0.39 1.30
N GLU A 240 17.23 1.63 1.62
CA GLU A 240 16.72 2.01 2.92
C GLU A 240 15.23 1.66 3.05
N TYR A 241 14.89 0.84 4.04
CA TYR A 241 13.53 0.49 4.41
C TYR A 241 12.96 1.48 5.43
N ASP A 242 11.85 2.09 5.04
CA ASP A 242 10.94 2.79 5.93
C ASP A 242 9.68 1.91 6.17
N LYS A 243 8.79 2.39 7.04
CA LYS A 243 7.57 1.66 7.42
C LYS A 243 6.70 1.29 6.22
N GLU A 244 6.61 2.15 5.20
CA GLU A 244 5.76 1.94 4.04
C GLU A 244 6.39 0.94 3.07
N LYS A 245 7.71 1.05 2.82
CA LYS A 245 8.46 0.06 2.03
C LYS A 245 8.38 -1.33 2.66
N LEU A 246 8.45 -1.42 3.99
CA LEU A 246 8.28 -2.68 4.69
C LEU A 246 6.87 -3.25 4.49
N LYS A 247 5.81 -2.44 4.62
CA LYS A 247 4.43 -2.90 4.35
C LYS A 247 4.28 -3.44 2.93
N ASN A 248 4.85 -2.74 1.95
CA ASN A 248 4.82 -3.18 0.55
C ASN A 248 5.53 -4.52 0.37
N LEU A 249 6.68 -4.73 1.00
CA LEU A 249 7.38 -6.01 0.98
C LEU A 249 6.55 -7.13 1.62
N ILE A 250 5.90 -6.87 2.76
CA ILE A 250 5.03 -7.83 3.45
C ILE A 250 3.84 -8.23 2.57
N GLN A 251 3.26 -7.29 1.82
CA GLN A 251 2.16 -7.56 0.88
C GLN A 251 2.55 -8.49 -0.26
N MET A 252 3.85 -8.63 -0.55
CA MET A 252 4.37 -9.57 -1.55
C MET A 252 4.53 -10.99 -0.99
N LEU A 253 4.31 -11.22 0.31
CA LEU A 253 4.38 -12.57 0.86
C LEU A 253 3.28 -13.44 0.26
N PRO A 254 3.61 -14.68 -0.17
CA PRO A 254 2.59 -15.63 -0.59
C PRO A 254 1.67 -15.96 0.60
N LYS A 255 0.44 -16.39 0.30
CA LYS A 255 -0.59 -16.72 1.32
C LYS A 255 -0.03 -17.60 2.44
N SER A 256 0.80 -18.58 2.09
CA SER A 256 1.61 -19.38 3.02
C SER A 256 3.09 -19.29 2.64
N PRO A 257 3.89 -18.47 3.35
CA PRO A 257 5.34 -18.36 3.10
C PRO A 257 6.15 -19.57 3.60
N PHE A 258 5.48 -20.52 4.26
CA PHE A 258 6.11 -21.70 4.86
C PHE A 258 5.83 -23.00 4.12
N SER A 259 5.01 -22.97 3.06
CA SER A 259 4.80 -24.13 2.19
C SER A 259 6.12 -24.46 1.50
N ARG A 260 6.56 -25.72 1.56
CA ARG A 260 7.66 -26.19 0.71
C ARG A 260 7.23 -26.00 -0.74
N SER A 261 8.06 -25.33 -1.54
CA SER A 261 7.96 -25.45 -2.99
C SER A 261 8.10 -26.92 -3.32
N THR A 262 7.01 -27.57 -3.71
CA THR A 262 7.09 -28.82 -4.45
C THR A 262 7.72 -28.47 -5.79
N THR A 263 9.05 -28.52 -5.84
CA THR A 263 9.76 -28.74 -7.09
C THR A 263 9.34 -30.11 -7.58
N SER A 264 8.27 -30.15 -8.37
CA SER A 264 8.01 -31.31 -9.21
C SER A 264 9.10 -31.31 -10.27
N LYS A 265 9.88 -32.39 -10.27
CA LYS A 265 10.81 -32.72 -11.36
C LYS A 265 10.08 -32.89 -12.67
#